data_AF-A0A4U6XT06-F1
#
_entry.id   AF-A0A4U6XT06-F1
#
_cell.length_a   1.000
_cell.length_b   1.000
_cell.length_c   1.000
_cell.angle_alpha   90.00
_cell.angle_beta   90.00
_cell.angle_gamma   90.00
#
_symmetry.space_group_name_H-M   'P 1'
#
loop_
_entity.id
_entity.type
_entity.pdbx_description
1 polymer ?
#
loop_
_entity_poly.entity_id
_entity_poly.type
_entity_poly.pdbx_seq_one_letter_code
_entity_poly.pdbx_strand_id
1 'polypeptide(L)'
;MGDTHYPLPFFATSDLLPAPLPTPGAIAASQDVLQDYSGRRVVRVGMHFVVKYGAAVNLTEGENMLFIKQFSKISTPAVYAIYSLQPKGDKSPTNYVVTENIVTGEISPLRAL
;
A
#
# COMPACT_ATOMS: atom_id res chain seq x y z
N MET A 1 -24.23 -1.96 12.36
CA MET A 1 -23.02 -1.45 11.70
C MET A 1 -22.08 -2.63 11.62
N GLY A 2 -21.97 -3.29 10.47
CA GLY A 2 -21.19 -4.52 10.33
C GLY A 2 -19.70 -4.23 10.42
N ASP A 3 -18.93 -5.16 10.96
CA ASP A 3 -17.49 -5.03 11.15
C ASP A 3 -16.79 -4.67 9.83
N THR A 4 -16.41 -3.40 9.68
CA THR A 4 -15.74 -2.84 8.49
C THR A 4 -14.25 -3.14 8.45
N HIS A 5 -13.81 -4.23 9.07
CA HIS A 5 -12.38 -4.55 9.16
C HIS A 5 -12.03 -5.61 8.13
N TYR A 6 -11.13 -5.27 7.21
CA TYR A 6 -10.57 -6.27 6.31
C TYR A 6 -9.62 -7.17 7.14
N PRO A 7 -9.60 -8.50 6.93
CA PRO A 7 -8.67 -9.34 7.67
C PRO A 7 -7.23 -8.92 7.34
N LEU A 8 -6.46 -8.58 8.38
CA LEU A 8 -5.05 -8.24 8.26
C LEU A 8 -4.19 -9.39 8.80
N PRO A 9 -3.05 -9.70 8.14
CA PRO A 9 -2.50 -8.99 6.99
C PRO A 9 -3.22 -9.33 5.67
N PHE A 10 -3.28 -8.36 4.77
CA PHE A 10 -3.77 -8.54 3.41
C PHE A 10 -2.59 -8.63 2.45
N PHE A 11 -2.61 -9.61 1.55
CA PHE A 11 -1.71 -9.72 0.41
C PHE A 11 -2.53 -10.10 -0.82
N ALA A 12 -2.41 -9.33 -1.89
CA ALA A 12 -3.01 -9.69 -3.17
C ALA A 12 -2.38 -10.98 -3.70
N THR A 13 -3.17 -11.77 -4.42
CA THR A 13 -2.70 -12.99 -5.07
C THR A 13 -1.66 -12.65 -6.15
N SER A 14 -0.70 -13.55 -6.37
CA SER A 14 0.45 -13.28 -7.24
C SER A 14 0.06 -12.97 -8.69
N ASP A 15 -1.06 -13.49 -9.17
CA ASP A 15 -1.64 -13.23 -10.49
C ASP A 15 -2.14 -11.78 -10.66
N LEU A 16 -2.45 -11.09 -9.57
CA LEU A 16 -2.88 -9.68 -9.57
C LEU A 16 -1.71 -8.70 -9.39
N LEU A 17 -0.51 -9.20 -9.09
CA LEU A 17 0.65 -8.37 -8.84
C LEU A 17 1.34 -7.99 -10.17
N PRO A 18 1.63 -6.70 -10.40
CA PRO A 18 2.38 -6.26 -11.59
C PRO A 18 3.87 -6.66 -11.53
N ALA A 19 4.39 -6.97 -10.34
CA ALA A 19 5.74 -7.44 -10.06
C ALA A 19 5.79 -8.08 -8.65
N PRO A 20 6.87 -8.78 -8.26
CA PRO A 20 7.02 -9.25 -6.87
C PRO A 20 6.93 -8.10 -5.86
N LEU A 21 6.23 -8.32 -4.74
CA LEU A 21 6.11 -7.32 -3.69
C LEU A 21 7.50 -6.91 -3.17
N PRO A 22 7.73 -5.61 -2.91
CA PRO A 22 9.02 -5.13 -2.44
C PRO A 22 9.26 -5.60 -1.00
N THR A 23 10.49 -6.01 -0.70
CA THR A 23 10.88 -6.37 0.66
C THR A 23 10.99 -5.12 1.55
N PRO A 24 10.87 -5.25 2.87
CA PRO A 24 11.10 -4.12 3.80
C PRO A 24 12.46 -3.45 3.60
N GLY A 25 13.50 -4.23 3.28
CA GLY A 25 14.83 -3.72 2.95
C GLY A 25 14.83 -2.88 1.67
N ALA A 26 14.17 -3.33 0.61
CA ALA A 26 14.04 -2.57 -0.63
C ALA A 26 13.21 -1.28 -0.44
N ILE A 27 12.15 -1.34 0.35
CA ILE A 27 11.32 -0.17 0.72
C ILE A 27 12.18 0.87 1.47
N ALA A 28 12.92 0.43 2.48
CA ALA A 28 13.76 1.31 3.29
C ALA A 28 14.94 1.90 2.50
N ALA A 29 15.48 1.16 1.52
CA ALA A 29 16.59 1.59 0.68
C ALA A 29 16.17 2.51 -0.48
N SER A 30 14.87 2.65 -0.77
CA SER A 30 14.41 3.47 -1.89
C SER A 30 14.81 4.94 -1.71
N GLN A 31 15.37 5.51 -2.77
CA GLN A 31 15.75 6.93 -2.84
C GLN A 31 14.65 7.80 -3.46
N ASP A 32 13.63 7.20 -4.07
CA ASP A 32 12.49 7.93 -4.65
C ASP A 32 11.44 8.20 -3.55
N VAL A 33 11.77 9.17 -2.70
CA VAL A 33 10.94 9.58 -1.56
C VAL A 33 9.92 10.61 -2.02
N LEU A 34 8.65 10.23 -1.97
CA LEU A 34 7.53 11.11 -2.33
C LEU A 34 7.12 11.99 -1.15
N GLN A 35 7.27 11.48 0.08
CA GLN A 35 6.92 12.19 1.30
C GLN A 35 7.68 11.63 2.49
N ASP A 36 8.20 12.51 3.35
CA ASP A 36 8.90 12.12 4.58
C ASP A 36 8.44 12.98 5.76
N TYR A 37 7.75 12.37 6.71
CA TYR A 37 7.31 13.01 7.94
C TYR A 37 7.74 12.18 9.14
N SER A 38 7.75 12.80 10.32
CA SER A 38 8.05 12.10 11.57
C SER A 38 7.15 10.88 11.75
N GLY A 39 7.74 9.68 11.69
CA GLY A 39 7.05 8.39 11.90
C GLY A 39 6.31 7.81 10.69
N ARG A 40 6.33 8.46 9.51
CA ARG A 40 5.73 7.94 8.27
C ARG A 40 6.47 8.40 7.03
N ARG A 41 6.72 7.50 6.10
CA ARG A 41 7.35 7.79 4.82
C ARG A 41 6.53 7.19 3.68
N VAL A 42 6.53 7.87 2.54
CA VAL A 42 5.96 7.39 1.28
C VAL A 42 7.08 7.35 0.26
N VAL A 43 7.33 6.17 -0.30
CA VAL A 43 8.38 5.95 -1.31
C VAL A 43 7.77 5.28 -2.53
N ARG A 44 8.32 5.59 -3.71
CA ARG A 44 8.13 4.76 -4.89
C ARG A 44 9.16 3.64 -4.88
N VAL A 45 8.78 2.44 -5.29
CA VAL A 45 9.70 1.30 -5.44
C VAL A 45 9.53 0.70 -6.83
N GLY A 46 10.57 0.86 -7.66
CA GLY A 46 10.51 0.50 -9.07
C GLY A 46 9.44 1.29 -9.82
N MET A 47 8.85 0.67 -10.83
CA MET A 47 7.84 1.31 -11.69
C MET A 47 6.41 1.10 -11.19
N HIS A 48 6.17 0.12 -10.32
CA HIS A 48 4.83 -0.40 -10.06
C HIS A 48 4.26 -0.06 -8.69
N PHE A 49 5.10 0.28 -7.71
CA PHE A 49 4.67 0.38 -6.32
C PHE A 49 4.91 1.75 -5.71
N VAL A 50 3.90 2.23 -4.98
CA VAL A 50 4.05 3.26 -3.95
C VAL A 50 3.81 2.60 -2.60
N VAL A 51 4.70 2.86 -1.66
CA VAL A 51 4.66 2.25 -0.32
C VAL A 51 4.62 3.33 0.72
N LYS A 52 3.55 3.32 1.51
CA LYS A 52 3.44 4.11 2.73
C LYS A 52 3.82 3.23 3.92
N TYR A 53 4.81 3.65 4.70
CA TYR A 53 5.28 2.87 5.83
C TYR A 53 5.73 3.70 7.03
N GLY A 54 5.70 3.11 8.22
CA GLY A 54 6.15 3.74 9.46
C GLY A 54 5.27 3.39 10.68
N ALA A 55 5.74 3.76 11.87
CA ALA A 55 5.01 3.52 13.12
C ALA A 55 3.74 4.38 13.25
N ALA A 56 3.68 5.53 12.55
CA ALA A 56 2.53 6.44 12.53
C ALA A 56 1.62 6.24 11.30
N VAL A 57 1.78 5.13 10.56
CA VAL A 57 0.90 4.80 9.43
C VAL A 57 -0.33 4.04 9.93
N ASN A 58 -1.52 4.54 9.60
CA ASN A 58 -2.77 3.86 9.89
C ASN A 58 -3.14 2.91 8.73
N LEU A 59 -3.35 1.63 9.05
CA LEU A 59 -3.70 0.60 8.06
C LEU A 59 -5.12 0.79 7.50
N THR A 60 -5.99 1.51 8.21
CA THR A 60 -7.36 1.82 7.77
C THR A 60 -7.42 2.54 6.42
N GLU A 61 -6.37 3.25 6.02
CA GLU A 61 -6.29 3.81 4.66
C GLU A 61 -6.34 2.72 3.58
N GLY A 62 -5.58 1.64 3.77
CA GLY A 62 -5.60 0.49 2.87
C GLY A 62 -6.93 -0.26 2.92
N GLU A 63 -7.49 -0.46 4.11
CA GLU A 63 -8.76 -1.15 4.30
C GLU A 63 -9.92 -0.39 3.64
N ASN A 64 -9.94 0.95 3.80
CA ASN A 64 -10.92 1.81 3.14
C ASN A 64 -10.80 1.73 1.62
N MET A 65 -9.59 1.65 1.07
CA MET A 65 -9.42 1.47 -0.39
C MET A 65 -9.94 0.12 -0.88
N LEU A 66 -9.74 -0.96 -0.12
CA LEU A 66 -10.31 -2.27 -0.44
C LEU A 66 -11.84 -2.24 -0.37
N PHE A 67 -12.41 -1.61 0.66
CA PHE A 67 -13.85 -1.42 0.80
C PHE A 67 -14.45 -0.61 -0.36
N ILE A 68 -13.86 0.54 -0.70
CA ILE A 68 -14.33 1.39 -1.81
C ILE A 68 -14.26 0.63 -3.14
N LYS A 69 -13.19 -0.15 -3.37
CA LYS A 69 -13.05 -0.98 -4.58
C LYS A 69 -14.16 -2.04 -4.69
N GLN A 70 -14.60 -2.61 -3.57
CA GLN A 70 -15.65 -3.62 -3.54
C GLN A 70 -17.04 -3.03 -3.78
N PHE A 71 -17.31 -1.82 -3.27
CA PHE A 71 -18.67 -1.27 -3.21
C PHE A 71 -18.92 -0.04 -4.09
N SER A 72 -17.92 0.42 -4.84
CA SER A 72 -18.06 1.56 -5.74
C SER A 72 -17.49 1.26 -7.13
N LYS A 73 -17.97 2.01 -8.13
CA LYS A 73 -17.39 2.02 -9.48
C LYS A 73 -16.26 3.05 -9.64
N ILE A 74 -15.86 3.71 -8.55
CA ILE A 74 -14.81 4.71 -8.58
C ILE A 74 -13.47 3.98 -8.73
N SER A 75 -12.68 4.38 -9.71
CA SER A 75 -11.34 3.83 -9.86
C SER A 75 -10.47 4.26 -8.68
N THR A 76 -9.96 3.29 -7.94
CA THR A 76 -8.95 3.50 -6.89
C THR A 76 -7.62 2.85 -7.32
N PRO A 77 -6.48 3.33 -6.81
CA PRO A 77 -5.23 2.60 -6.94
C PRO A 77 -5.41 1.17 -6.39
N ALA A 78 -4.87 0.17 -7.07
CA ALA A 78 -4.89 -1.18 -6.53
C ALA A 78 -4.09 -1.24 -5.21
N VAL A 79 -4.65 -1.91 -4.20
CA VAL A 79 -3.93 -2.26 -2.97
C VAL A 79 -3.36 -3.67 -3.15
N TYR A 80 -2.06 -3.82 -2.95
CA TYR A 80 -1.37 -5.09 -3.12
C TYR A 80 -0.97 -5.73 -1.80
N ALA A 81 -0.72 -4.94 -0.75
CA ALA A 81 -0.46 -5.47 0.57
C ALA A 81 -0.79 -4.47 1.69
N ILE A 82 -1.25 -4.99 2.82
CA ILE A 82 -1.45 -4.25 4.07
C ILE A 82 -0.94 -5.14 5.22
N TYR A 83 0.11 -4.74 5.90
CA TYR A 83 0.70 -5.55 6.97
C TYR A 83 1.51 -4.74 7.97
N SER A 84 1.80 -5.35 9.11
CA SER A 84 2.69 -4.81 10.14
C SER A 84 3.86 -5.76 10.34
N LEU A 85 5.05 -5.21 10.56
CA LEU A 85 6.21 -5.97 11.02
C LEU A 85 6.62 -5.48 12.40
N GLN A 86 6.68 -6.42 13.35
CA GLN A 86 7.19 -6.20 14.68
C GLN A 86 8.72 -6.27 14.65
N PRO A 87 9.46 -5.19 14.96
CA PRO A 87 10.90 -5.27 15.11
C PRO A 87 11.25 -6.11 16.33
N LYS A 88 12.49 -6.61 16.41
CA LYS A 88 13.00 -7.22 17.65
C LYS A 88 13.04 -6.17 18.78
N GLY A 89 12.59 -6.58 19.98
CA GLY A 89 12.53 -5.76 21.19
C GLY A 89 11.27 -4.90 21.31
N ASP A 90 11.26 -3.97 22.26
CA ASP A 90 10.10 -3.11 22.62
C ASP A 90 9.87 -1.93 21.67
N LYS A 91 10.23 -2.09 20.40
CA LYS A 91 10.00 -1.06 19.37
C LYS A 91 8.57 -1.15 18.86
N SER A 92 7.98 0.00 18.52
CA SER A 92 6.68 0.03 17.86
C SER A 92 6.72 -0.74 16.52
N PRO A 93 5.61 -1.41 16.14
CA PRO A 93 5.51 -2.06 14.84
C PRO A 93 5.68 -1.04 13.71
N THR A 94 6.25 -1.50 12.59
CA THR A 94 6.23 -0.73 11.34
C THR A 94 5.06 -1.21 10.50
N ASN A 95 4.14 -0.29 10.19
CA ASN A 95 2.99 -0.56 9.34
C ASN A 95 3.36 -0.29 7.88
N TYR A 96 2.77 -1.07 6.96
CA TYR A 96 3.01 -1.00 5.53
C TYR A 96 1.68 -1.07 4.77
N VAL A 97 1.51 -0.15 3.82
CA VAL A 97 0.45 -0.16 2.81
C VAL A 97 1.13 -0.05 1.45
N VAL A 98 0.99 -1.07 0.62
CA VAL A 98 1.61 -1.16 -0.73
C VAL A 98 0.51 -1.00 -1.77
N THR A 99 0.65 0.01 -2.62
CA THR A 99 -0.34 0.37 -3.65
C THR A 99 0.28 0.50 -5.03
N GLU A 100 -0.58 0.51 -6.04
CA GLU A 100 -0.26 0.89 -7.42
C GLU A 100 0.44 2.26 -7.47
N ASN A 101 1.54 2.31 -8.23
CA ASN A 101 2.18 3.56 -8.63
C ASN A 101 1.44 4.12 -9.85
N ILE A 102 0.66 5.18 -9.64
CA ILE A 102 -0.01 5.89 -10.74
C ILE A 102 0.98 6.89 -11.34
N VAL A 103 1.38 6.66 -12.60
CA VAL A 103 2.14 7.65 -13.36
C VAL A 103 1.14 8.62 -13.98
N THR A 104 1.12 9.86 -13.51
CA THR A 104 0.28 10.92 -14.06
C THR A 104 0.65 11.14 -15.53
N GLY A 105 -0.20 10.65 -16.44
CA GLY A 105 0.01 10.61 -17.89
C GLY A 105 -0.73 9.45 -18.56
N GLU A 106 -0.92 8.34 -17.84
CA GLU A 106 -1.74 7.20 -18.29
C GLU A 106 -3.00 7.08 -17.44
N ILE A 107 -4.08 7.76 -17.85
CA ILE A 107 -5.40 7.22 -17.58
C ILE A 107 -5.55 6.04 -18.55
N SER A 108 -5.23 4.83 -18.10
CA SER A 108 -5.43 3.63 -18.93
C SER A 108 -6.87 3.60 -19.47
N PRO A 109 -7.08 3.62 -20.80
CA PRO A 109 -8.42 3.66 -21.40
C PRO A 109 -9.29 2.45 -21.03
N LEU A 110 -8.68 1.39 -20.50
CA LEU A 110 -9.32 0.17 -20.04
C LEU A 110 -10.10 0.31 -18.72
N ARG A 111 -10.15 1.49 -18.10
CA ARG A 111 -10.88 1.71 -16.85
C ARG A 111 -12.18 2.53 -16.99
N ALA A 112 -12.66 2.74 -18.23
CA ALA A 112 -13.86 3.51 -18.53
C ALA A 112 -15.06 2.69 -19.07
N LEU A 113 -15.09 1.36 -18.84
CA LEU A 113 -16.23 0.50 -19.18
C LEU A 113 -16.78 -0.21 -17.95
#